data_AF-H0F9Z1-F1
#
_entry.id   AF-H0F9Z1-F1
#
_cell.length_a   1.000
_cell.length_b   1.000
_cell.length_c   1.000
_cell.angle_alpha   90.00
_cell.angle_beta   90.00
_cell.angle_gamma   90.00
#
_symmetry.space_group_name_H-M   'P 1'
#
loop_
_entity.id
_entity.type
_entity.pdbx_description
1 polymer ?
#
loop_
_entity_poly.entity_id
_entity_poly.type
_entity_poly.pdbx_seq_one_letter_code
_entity_poly.pdbx_strand_id
1 'polypeptide(L)' 'MCNGAKFQRWVVSRIGAAPDGVSANQHAARYVRDMCGITSRAELDYNARAAALFHEAVRKPFVQWSGIYG' A
#
# COMPACT_ATOMS: atom_id res chain seq x y z
N MET A 1 8.00 -0.31 -4.08
CA MET A 1 7.12 0.11 -2.96
C MET A 1 6.52 -1.09 -2.22
N CYS A 2 5.70 -1.96 -2.83
CA CYS A 2 5.08 -3.11 -2.12
C CYS A 2 6.07 -4.21 -1.67
N ASN A 3 7.19 -4.37 -2.40
CA ASN A 3 8.29 -5.27 -1.99
C ASN A 3 9.18 -4.67 -0.88
N GLY A 4 8.96 -3.41 -0.49
CA GLY A 4 9.79 -2.74 0.51
C GLY A 4 9.44 -3.21 1.92
N ALA A 5 10.41 -3.72 2.68
CA ALA A 5 10.20 -4.18 4.05
C ALA A 5 9.61 -3.10 4.98
N LYS A 6 9.96 -1.83 4.80
CA LYS A 6 9.35 -0.70 5.53
C LYS A 6 7.85 -0.56 5.21
N PHE A 7 7.49 -0.64 3.93
CA PHE A 7 6.09 -0.53 3.51
C PHE A 7 5.27 -1.73 3.99
N GLN A 8 5.82 -2.94 3.93
CA GLN A 8 5.17 -4.14 4.47
C GLN A 8 4.92 -4.00 5.98
N ARG A 9 5.91 -3.54 6.76
CA ARG A 9 5.74 -3.27 8.20
C ARG A 9 4.67 -2.21 8.47
N TRP A 10 4.61 -1.17 7.65
CA TRP A 10 3.57 -0.16 7.76
C TRP A 10 2.18 -0.71 7.44
N VAL A 11 2.03 -1.54 6.40
CA VAL A 11 0.76 -2.21 6.12
C VAL A 11 0.35 -3.08 7.32
N VAL A 12 1.30 -3.78 7.93
CA VAL A 12 1.04 -4.58 9.14
C VAL A 12 0.56 -3.72 10.31
N SER A 13 1.09 -2.51 10.49
CA SER A 13 0.59 -1.60 11.53
C SER A 13 -0.79 -1.01 11.25
N ARG A 14 -1.28 -1.08 10.00
CA ARG A 14 -2.58 -0.56 9.58
C ARG A 14 -3.69 -1.61 9.60
N ILE A 15 -3.41 -2.79 9.05
CA ILE A 15 -4.42 -3.84 8.82
C ILE A 15 -4.08 -5.18 9.48
N GLY A 16 -2.98 -5.24 10.25
CA GLY A 16 -2.52 -6.46 10.91
C GLY A 16 -1.58 -7.30 10.05
N ALA A 17 -1.09 -8.41 10.62
CA ALA A 17 -0.16 -9.31 9.94
C ALA A 17 -0.81 -9.97 8.71
N ALA A 18 0.03 -10.34 7.74
CA ALA A 18 -0.44 -11.15 6.62
C ALA A 18 -0.97 -12.50 7.15
N PRO A 19 -2.14 -12.98 6.69
CA PRO A 19 -2.66 -14.28 7.08
C PRO A 19 -1.75 -15.42 6.60
N ASP A 20 -1.87 -16.58 7.25
CA ASP A 20 -1.08 -17.76 6.92
C ASP A 20 -1.16 -18.12 5.43
N GLY A 21 0.00 -18.41 4.84
CA GLY A 21 0.14 -18.70 3.41
C GLY A 21 0.16 -17.48 2.48
N VAL A 22 -0.04 -16.25 3.00
CA VAL A 22 0.05 -15.02 2.20
C VAL A 22 1.38 -14.31 2.45
N SER A 23 2.13 -14.06 1.38
CA SER A 23 3.38 -13.31 1.49
C SER A 23 3.11 -11.84 1.88
N ALA A 24 4.02 -11.24 2.64
CA ALA A 24 3.94 -9.81 3.00
C ALA A 24 3.79 -8.89 1.78
N ASN A 25 4.36 -9.27 0.64
CA ASN A 25 4.18 -8.57 -0.63
C ASN A 25 2.75 -8.66 -1.15
N GLN A 26 2.17 -9.87 -1.23
CA GLN A 26 0.79 -10.06 -1.66
C GLN A 26 -0.19 -9.31 -0.74
N HIS A 27 0.07 -9.33 0.57
CA HIS A 27 -0.72 -8.60 1.55
C HIS A 27 -0.63 -7.08 1.34
N ALA A 28 0.57 -6.54 1.16
CA ALA A 28 0.76 -5.13 0.84
C ALA A 28 0.12 -4.71 -0.51
N ALA A 29 0.21 -5.56 -1.53
CA ALA A 29 -0.43 -5.33 -2.82
C ALA A 29 -1.96 -5.42 -2.73
N ARG A 30 -2.50 -6.26 -1.84
CA ARG A 30 -3.95 -6.33 -1.57
C ARG A 30 -4.42 -5.05 -0.89
N TYR A 31 -3.72 -4.57 0.13
CA TYR A 31 -4.02 -3.31 0.79
C TYR A 31 -4.11 -2.14 -0.21
N VAL A 32 -3.12 -2.00 -1.10
CA VAL A 32 -3.13 -0.95 -2.13
C VAL A 32 -4.35 -1.06 -3.04
N ARG A 33 -4.68 -2.28 -3.49
CA ARG A 33 -5.84 -2.54 -4.35
C ARG A 33 -7.15 -2.14 -3.68
N ASP A 34 -7.33 -2.57 -2.42
CA ASP A 34 -8.54 -2.28 -1.65
C ASP A 34 -8.68 -0.77 -1.39
N MET A 35 -7.59 -0.07 -1.03
CA MET A 35 -7.62 1.38 -0.78
C MET A 35 -7.85 2.22 -2.05
N CYS A 36 -7.37 1.75 -3.19
CA CYS A 36 -7.50 2.47 -4.46
C CYS A 36 -8.75 2.05 -5.25
N GLY A 37 -9.48 1.04 -4.81
CA GLY A 37 -10.63 0.48 -5.51
C GLY A 37 -10.27 -0.16 -6.86
N ILE A 38 -9.07 -0.75 -6.97
CA ILE A 38 -8.55 -1.36 -8.19
C ILE A 38 -8.31 -2.85 -7.98
N THR A 39 -8.38 -3.62 -9.06
CA THR A 39 -8.12 -5.07 -9.05
C THR A 39 -6.67 -5.40 -9.37
N SER A 40 -6.00 -4.52 -10.11
CA SER A 40 -4.60 -4.65 -10.53
C SER A 40 -3.83 -3.36 -10.32
N ARG A 41 -2.57 -3.48 -9.89
CA ARG A 41 -1.68 -2.31 -9.72
C ARG A 41 -1.40 -1.58 -11.03
N ALA A 42 -1.50 -2.27 -12.17
CA ALA A 42 -1.34 -1.64 -13.49
C ALA A 42 -2.38 -0.54 -13.72
N GLU A 43 -3.54 -0.62 -13.07
CA GLU A 43 -4.57 0.42 -13.15
C GLU A 43 -4.07 1.76 -12.61
N LEU A 44 -3.08 1.79 -11.71
CA LEU A 44 -2.51 3.05 -11.21
C LEU A 44 -1.82 3.88 -12.30
N ASP A 45 -1.33 3.24 -13.37
CA ASP A 45 -0.57 3.91 -14.42
C ASP A 45 -1.48 4.66 -15.42
N TYR A 46 -2.74 4.24 -15.57
CA TYR A 46 -3.69 4.84 -16.52
C TYR A 46 -4.99 5.36 -15.87
N ASN A 47 -5.27 5.04 -14.60
CA ASN A 47 -6.43 5.53 -13.87
C ASN A 47 -6.01 6.66 -12.92
N ALA A 48 -6.18 7.91 -13.35
CA ALA A 48 -5.83 9.10 -12.58
C ALA A 48 -6.53 9.15 -11.21
N ARG A 49 -7.76 8.61 -11.09
CA ARG A 49 -8.49 8.54 -9.83
C ARG A 49 -7.84 7.56 -8.86
N ALA A 50 -7.45 6.38 -9.34
CA ALA A 50 -6.75 5.39 -8.53
C ALA A 50 -5.37 5.90 -8.09
N ALA A 51 -4.65 6.61 -8.96
CA ALA A 51 -3.39 7.26 -8.62
C ALA A 51 -3.54 8.34 -7.54
N ALA A 52 -4.59 9.17 -7.62
CA ALA A 52 -4.90 10.16 -6.59
C ALA A 52 -5.23 9.49 -5.24
N LEU A 53 -6.08 8.46 -5.25
CA LEU A 53 -6.39 7.67 -4.05
C LEU A 53 -5.14 7.03 -3.44
N PHE A 54 -4.27 6.46 -4.26
CA PHE A 54 -3.00 5.92 -3.81
C PHE A 54 -2.14 7.00 -3.14
N HIS A 55 -2.07 8.19 -3.73
CA HIS A 55 -1.28 9.28 -3.16
C HIS A 55 -1.83 9.72 -1.79
N GLU A 56 -3.14 9.96 -1.71
CA GLU A 56 -3.80 10.46 -0.50
C GLU A 56 -3.90 9.40 0.61
N ALA A 57 -4.33 8.19 0.27
CA ALA A 57 -4.65 7.16 1.25
C ALA A 57 -3.47 6.25 1.61
N VAL A 58 -2.46 6.13 0.72
CA VAL A 58 -1.33 5.23 0.90
C VAL A 58 -0.02 5.99 1.07
N ARG A 59 0.34 6.85 0.11
CA ARG A 59 1.66 7.50 0.09
C ARG A 59 1.83 8.51 1.21
N LYS A 60 0.87 9.43 1.43
CA LYS A 60 0.97 10.43 2.51
C LYS A 60 1.07 9.78 3.90
N PRO A 61 0.19 8.84 4.30
CA PRO A 61 0.27 8.23 5.62
C PRO A 61 1.51 7.36 5.80
N PHE A 62 1.97 6.67 4.74
CA PHE A 62 3.22 5.92 4.78
C PHE A 62 4.43 6.84 5.00
N VAL A 63 4.49 7.98 4.31
CA VAL A 63 5.58 8.95 4.48
C VAL A 63 5.59 9.49 5.92
N GLN A 64 4.43 9.87 6.44
CA GLN A 64 4.28 10.34 7.82
C GLN A 64 4.74 9.29 8.84
N TRP A 65 4.34 8.02 8.65
CA TRP A 65 4.75 6.93 9.53
C TRP A 65 6.24 6.58 9.40
N SER A 66 6.78 6.62 8.18
CA SER A 66 8.16 6.20 7.91
C SER A 66 9.23 7.21 8.33
N GLY A 67 8.81 8.41 8.76
CA GLY A 67 9.71 9.48 9.19
C GLY A 67 10.55 10.06 8.06
N ILE A 68 10.13 9.93 6.80
CA ILE A 68 10.86 10.50 5.65
C ILE A 68 10.72 12.05 5.60
N TYR A 69 9.88 12.64 6.45
CA TYR A 69 10.04 14.02 6.92
C TYR A 69 10.53 13.99 8.37
N GLY A 70 11.85 13.91 8.52
CA GLY A 70 12.60 13.98 9.77
C GLY A 70 14.02 14.39 9.44
#